data_AF-U6RT68-F1
#
_entry.id   AF-U6RT68-F1
#
_cell.length_a   1.000
_cell.length_b   1.000
_cell.length_c   1.000
_cell.angle_alpha   90.00
_cell.angle_beta   90.00
_cell.angle_gamma   90.00
#
_symmetry.space_group_name_H-M   'P 1'
#
loop_
_entity.id
_entity.type
_entity.pdbx_description
1 polymer ?
#
loop_
_entity_poly.entity_id
_entity_poly.type
_entity_poly.pdbx_seq_one_letter_code
_entity_poly.pdbx_strand_id
1 'polypeptide(L)'
;MKDTIEFTLHGDTYFIPNSWDLLTPFLFSSLVQDFNRMVKGELSPAMVRVNYVCNVMGWKPKKIKDEDSFQNLAFLAEQVTFPFVILYPDNDLALKDMDPETRKLCKKTPPERLTSLPIARYLSRLDYQFTLDSCFCKQLVPEVIVNDEIYPAYSIDTSFNVLTCSLTALQYIEARALMGKSVDMLPLLAAILYYPGTYSSAGAHRLASEFASLTEYELQAIAFNFQAFNNYLFSQTEFRLLTASKEGKNSTISTGALESLYNLSNDGLGDITVIEQMNVIKYLTILRKKIIETVRSMSSMKMEKVDIEKETGLPIHIINQIL
;
A
#
# COMPACT_ATOMS: atom_id res chain seq x y z
N MET A 1 18.44 3.41 -2.58
CA MET A 1 18.64 3.15 -1.13
C MET A 1 18.85 1.66 -0.95
N LYS A 2 19.61 1.24 0.05
CA LYS A 2 19.86 -0.18 0.31
C LYS A 2 18.67 -0.78 1.07
N ASP A 3 18.30 -1.99 0.70
CA ASP A 3 17.23 -2.75 1.37
C ASP A 3 17.66 -3.29 2.73
N THR A 4 18.96 -3.24 3.04
CA THR A 4 19.52 -3.63 4.34
C THR A 4 20.53 -2.58 4.80
N ILE A 5 20.49 -2.23 6.08
CA ILE A 5 21.50 -1.42 6.75
C ILE A 5 22.51 -2.38 7.39
N GLU A 6 23.78 -2.19 7.08
CA GLU A 6 24.89 -2.99 7.61
C GLU A 6 25.70 -2.13 8.58
N PHE A 7 26.05 -2.67 9.75
CA PHE A 7 26.92 -2.01 10.71
C PHE A 7 27.77 -3.02 11.48
N THR A 8 28.90 -2.57 12.03
CA THR A 8 29.84 -3.42 12.77
C THR A 8 29.88 -3.01 14.24
N LEU A 9 29.84 -3.98 15.13
CA LEU A 9 30.02 -3.78 16.57
C LEU A 9 31.02 -4.83 17.09
N HIS A 10 32.12 -4.37 17.69
CA HIS A 10 33.19 -5.23 18.23
C HIS A 10 33.76 -6.28 17.24
N GLY A 11 33.74 -5.99 15.94
CA GLY A 11 34.24 -6.88 14.89
C GLY A 11 33.17 -7.79 14.28
N ASP A 12 31.97 -7.86 14.86
CA ASP A 12 30.84 -8.60 14.31
C ASP A 12 29.99 -7.68 13.42
N THR A 13 29.53 -8.22 12.28
CA THR A 13 28.65 -7.51 11.35
C THR A 13 27.19 -7.85 11.63
N TYR A 14 26.37 -6.81 11.71
CA TYR A 14 24.94 -6.87 11.97
C TYR A 14 24.16 -6.25 10.82
N PHE A 15 22.90 -6.68 10.67
CA PHE A 15 22.03 -6.28 9.58
C PHE A 15 20.65 -5.86 10.10
N ILE A 16 20.15 -4.74 9.59
CA ILE A 16 18.80 -4.24 9.86
C ILE A 16 18.03 -4.21 8.54
N PRO A 17 16.88 -4.92 8.42
CA PRO A 17 16.04 -4.82 7.24
C PRO A 17 15.56 -3.38 7.04
N ASN A 18 15.60 -2.89 5.81
CA ASN A 18 15.23 -1.53 5.43
C ASN A 18 14.35 -1.54 4.17
N SER A 19 13.49 -2.55 4.05
CA SER A 19 12.43 -2.65 3.06
C SER A 19 11.25 -3.44 3.64
N TRP A 20 10.05 -3.20 3.11
CA TRP A 20 8.85 -3.96 3.48
C TRP A 20 9.03 -5.47 3.18
N ASP A 21 9.73 -5.79 2.09
CA ASP A 21 9.91 -7.16 1.61
C ASP A 21 10.76 -8.04 2.53
N LEU A 22 11.60 -7.43 3.37
CA LEU A 22 12.46 -8.14 4.31
C LEU A 22 11.88 -8.25 5.72
N LEU A 23 10.69 -7.68 5.97
CA LEU A 23 10.05 -7.78 7.27
C LEU A 23 9.52 -9.19 7.55
N THR A 24 9.62 -9.58 8.82
CA THR A 24 8.90 -10.70 9.41
C THR A 24 7.53 -10.24 9.91
N PRO A 25 6.55 -11.15 10.09
CA PRO A 25 5.24 -10.79 10.65
C PRO A 25 5.34 -10.11 12.03
N PHE A 26 6.28 -10.54 12.86
CA PHE A 26 6.56 -9.92 14.16
C PHE A 26 6.99 -8.45 14.03
N LEU A 27 7.97 -8.17 13.16
CA LEU A 27 8.47 -6.81 12.94
C LEU A 27 7.38 -5.92 12.35
N PHE A 28 6.59 -6.44 11.42
CA PHE A 28 5.47 -5.72 10.83
C PHE A 28 4.41 -5.36 11.88
N SER A 29 3.98 -6.32 12.70
CA SER A 29 2.99 -6.09 13.76
C SER A 29 3.47 -5.04 14.77
N SER A 30 4.72 -5.13 15.21
CA SER A 30 5.30 -4.13 16.12
C SER A 30 5.37 -2.73 15.49
N LEU A 31 5.69 -2.65 14.20
CA LEU A 31 5.75 -1.39 13.47
C LEU A 31 4.37 -0.75 13.33
N VAL A 32 3.33 -1.54 13.04
CA VAL A 32 1.94 -1.06 12.96
C VAL A 32 1.47 -0.54 14.32
N GLN A 33 1.80 -1.22 15.42
CA GLN A 33 1.48 -0.73 16.77
C GLN A 33 2.10 0.65 17.02
N ASP A 34 3.36 0.85 16.63
CA ASP A 34 4.03 2.14 16.75
C ASP A 34 3.44 3.20 15.81
N PHE A 35 2.97 2.83 14.61
CA PHE A 35 2.23 3.75 13.74
C PHE A 35 0.93 4.23 14.38
N ASN A 36 0.17 3.35 15.03
CA ASN A 36 -1.06 3.75 15.71
C ASN A 36 -0.79 4.74 16.84
N ARG A 37 0.29 4.54 17.60
CA ARG A 37 0.73 5.48 18.64
C ARG A 37 1.19 6.81 18.03
N MET A 38 1.87 6.77 16.88
CA MET A 38 2.26 7.97 16.15
C MET A 38 1.05 8.77 15.66
N VAL A 39 0.04 8.11 15.10
CA VAL A 39 -1.22 8.74 14.66
C VAL A 39 -1.96 9.38 15.84
N LYS A 40 -1.90 8.77 17.03
CA LYS A 40 -2.45 9.32 18.28
C LYS A 40 -1.61 10.47 18.87
N GLY A 41 -0.45 10.80 18.28
CA GLY A 41 0.47 11.83 18.77
C GLY A 41 1.34 11.39 19.96
N GLU A 42 1.32 10.10 20.30
CA GLU A 42 2.07 9.54 21.44
C GLU A 42 3.52 9.20 21.10
N LEU A 43 3.84 9.10 19.81
CA LEU A 43 5.15 8.69 19.31
C LEU A 43 5.56 9.56 18.11
N SER A 44 6.82 10.00 18.05
CA SER A 44 7.34 10.72 16.89
C SER A 44 7.81 9.75 15.80
N PRO A 45 7.89 10.15 14.52
CA PRO A 45 8.45 9.32 13.46
C PRO A 45 9.88 8.85 13.74
N ALA A 46 10.69 9.70 14.39
CA ALA A 46 12.05 9.33 14.82
C ALA A 46 12.01 8.19 15.85
N MET A 47 11.10 8.25 16.83
CA MET A 47 10.96 7.20 17.83
C MET A 47 10.41 5.90 17.26
N VAL A 48 9.55 5.93 16.24
CA VAL A 48 9.13 4.72 15.51
C VAL A 48 10.35 4.01 14.92
N ARG A 49 11.28 4.75 14.28
CA ARG A 49 12.51 4.15 13.73
C ARG A 49 13.43 3.59 14.82
N VAL A 50 13.56 4.29 15.95
CA VAL A 50 14.33 3.81 17.11
C VAL A 50 13.76 2.51 17.65
N ASN A 51 12.44 2.44 17.87
CA ASN A 51 11.77 1.23 18.33
C ASN A 51 11.95 0.10 17.32
N TYR A 52 11.83 0.37 16.02
CA TYR A 52 12.06 -0.61 14.97
C TYR A 52 13.47 -1.21 15.05
N VAL A 53 14.52 -0.39 15.13
CA VAL A 53 15.91 -0.88 15.29
C VAL A 53 16.03 -1.73 16.57
N CYS A 54 15.45 -1.28 17.67
CA CYS A 54 15.48 -2.05 18.91
C CYS A 54 14.78 -3.40 18.79
N ASN A 55 13.64 -3.47 18.10
CA ASN A 55 12.89 -4.71 17.87
C ASN A 55 13.66 -5.69 16.99
N VAL A 56 14.32 -5.19 15.93
CA VAL A 56 15.19 -6.00 15.07
C VAL A 56 16.34 -6.61 15.87
N MET A 57 16.95 -5.81 16.73
CA MET A 57 18.14 -6.22 17.48
C MET A 57 17.84 -6.92 18.82
N GLY A 58 16.58 -7.00 19.23
CA GLY A 58 16.18 -7.49 20.55
C GLY A 58 16.64 -6.59 21.71
N TRP A 59 16.94 -5.32 21.43
CA TRP A 59 17.40 -4.36 22.42
C TRP A 59 16.23 -3.80 23.22
N LYS A 60 16.49 -3.47 24.49
CA LYS A 60 15.49 -2.82 25.36
C LYS A 60 15.87 -1.35 25.50
N PRO A 61 15.10 -0.40 24.92
CA PRO A 61 15.44 1.03 24.97
C PRO A 61 15.74 1.54 26.38
N LYS A 62 14.96 1.09 27.38
CA LYS A 62 15.12 1.46 28.79
C LYS A 62 16.45 1.02 29.43
N LYS A 63 17.21 0.12 28.80
CA LYS A 63 18.51 -0.36 29.28
C LYS A 63 19.68 0.41 28.69
N ILE A 64 19.46 1.17 27.62
CA ILE A 64 20.45 2.07 27.04
C ILE A 64 20.45 3.32 27.93
N LYS A 65 21.62 3.70 28.45
CA LYS A 65 21.73 4.77 29.46
C LYS A 65 22.81 5.78 29.15
N ASP A 66 23.83 5.37 28.42
CA ASP A 66 24.92 6.23 27.99
C ASP A 66 24.54 7.03 26.75
N GLU A 67 24.99 8.28 26.71
CA GLU A 67 24.67 9.25 25.66
C GLU A 67 25.20 8.80 24.29
N ASP A 68 26.43 8.26 24.25
CA ASP A 68 27.06 7.78 23.04
C ASP A 68 26.27 6.61 22.40
N SER A 69 25.79 5.64 23.19
CA SER A 69 24.93 4.57 22.67
C SER A 69 23.59 5.09 22.16
N PHE A 70 23.01 6.12 22.81
CA PHE A 70 21.80 6.75 22.29
C PHE A 70 22.04 7.47 20.97
N GLN A 71 23.17 8.17 20.83
CA GLN A 71 23.55 8.81 19.57
C GLN A 71 23.75 7.76 18.47
N ASN A 72 24.47 6.68 18.75
CA ASN A 72 24.67 5.58 17.80
C ASN A 72 23.35 4.94 17.37
N LEU A 73 22.43 4.71 18.31
CA LEU A 73 21.10 4.20 18.02
C LEU A 73 20.28 5.19 17.17
N ALA A 74 20.35 6.49 17.47
CA ALA A 74 19.70 7.52 16.67
C ALA A 74 20.26 7.55 15.24
N PHE A 75 21.59 7.45 15.07
CA PHE A 75 22.23 7.35 13.75
C PHE A 75 21.78 6.12 12.96
N LEU A 76 21.65 4.96 13.61
CA LEU A 76 21.11 3.76 12.96
C LEU A 76 19.63 3.94 12.58
N ALA A 77 18.82 4.51 13.49
CA ALA A 77 17.41 4.77 13.25
C ALA A 77 17.19 5.77 12.10
N GLU A 78 18.03 6.80 11.96
CA GLU A 78 17.94 7.75 10.85
C GLU A 78 18.12 7.09 9.47
N GLN A 79 18.92 6.00 9.39
CA GLN A 79 19.11 5.23 8.16
C GLN A 79 17.90 4.38 7.77
N VAL A 80 16.93 4.19 8.67
CA VAL A 80 15.68 3.48 8.38
C VAL A 80 14.75 4.39 7.57
N THR A 81 14.57 4.05 6.28
CA THR A 81 13.89 4.91 5.29
C THR A 81 12.62 4.32 4.72
N PHE A 82 12.42 3.00 4.82
CA PHE A 82 11.27 2.35 4.21
C PHE A 82 9.90 2.69 4.83
N PRO A 83 9.75 2.93 6.16
CA PRO A 83 8.41 3.08 6.75
C PRO A 83 7.74 4.40 6.39
N PHE A 84 8.53 5.39 5.94
CA PHE A 84 8.09 6.76 5.79
C PHE A 84 8.39 7.31 4.40
N VAL A 85 7.58 8.29 4.03
CA VAL A 85 7.78 9.18 2.89
C VAL A 85 7.62 10.62 3.39
N ILE A 86 8.39 11.54 2.83
CA ILE A 86 8.28 12.97 3.12
C ILE A 86 7.27 13.58 2.17
N LEU A 87 6.21 14.20 2.68
CA LEU A 87 5.25 14.99 1.91
C LEU A 87 5.59 16.47 2.04
N TYR A 88 5.83 17.12 0.90
CA TYR A 88 6.02 18.57 0.85
C TYR A 88 4.68 19.28 0.55
N PRO A 89 4.55 20.57 0.91
CA PRO A 89 3.37 21.38 0.59
C PRO A 89 2.95 21.31 -0.88
N ASP A 90 1.67 21.58 -1.12
CA ASP A 90 1.04 21.62 -2.45
C ASP A 90 1.23 20.31 -3.26
N ASN A 91 1.10 19.15 -2.59
CA ASN A 91 1.27 17.83 -3.19
C ASN A 91 2.61 17.64 -3.89
N ASP A 92 3.70 17.95 -3.19
CA ASP A 92 5.08 17.89 -3.69
C ASP A 92 5.36 18.81 -4.90
N LEU A 93 4.70 19.99 -4.98
CA LEU A 93 4.93 20.95 -6.07
C LEU A 93 6.42 21.29 -6.26
N ALA A 94 7.15 21.41 -5.15
CA ALA A 94 8.59 21.65 -5.11
C ALA A 94 9.43 20.59 -5.85
N LEU A 95 8.88 19.39 -6.08
CA LEU A 95 9.56 18.25 -6.71
C LEU A 95 9.03 17.95 -8.11
N LYS A 96 8.11 18.75 -8.65
CA LYS A 96 7.37 18.45 -9.89
C LYS A 96 8.28 18.20 -11.10
N ASP A 97 9.31 19.03 -11.26
CA ASP A 97 10.20 19.02 -12.43
C ASP A 97 11.50 18.23 -12.19
N MET A 98 11.57 17.48 -11.08
CA MET A 98 12.72 16.65 -10.76
C MET A 98 12.71 15.33 -11.53
N ASP A 99 13.91 14.83 -11.84
CA ASP A 99 14.06 13.47 -12.31
C ASP A 99 13.62 12.46 -11.22
N PRO A 100 13.22 11.24 -11.61
CA PRO A 100 12.66 10.25 -10.68
C PRO A 100 13.60 9.87 -9.53
N GLU A 101 14.92 9.81 -9.75
CA GLU A 101 15.88 9.38 -8.74
C GLU A 101 16.10 10.47 -7.70
N THR A 102 16.29 11.72 -8.13
CA THR A 102 16.38 12.87 -7.22
C THR A 102 15.09 13.05 -6.44
N ARG A 103 13.94 12.92 -7.09
CA ARG A 103 12.64 12.98 -6.42
C ARG A 103 12.52 11.90 -5.36
N LYS A 104 12.87 10.65 -5.67
CA LYS A 104 12.85 9.53 -4.72
C LYS A 104 13.75 9.80 -3.51
N LEU A 105 14.93 10.38 -3.74
CA LEU A 105 15.86 10.74 -2.68
C LEU A 105 15.27 11.84 -1.76
N CYS A 106 14.71 12.92 -2.32
CA CYS A 106 14.02 13.98 -1.57
C CYS A 106 12.81 13.47 -0.78
N LYS A 107 12.11 12.45 -1.31
CA LYS A 107 10.93 11.85 -0.65
C LYS A 107 11.30 10.90 0.49
N LYS A 108 12.57 10.55 0.67
CA LYS A 108 13.00 9.46 1.58
C LYS A 108 14.03 9.90 2.60
N THR A 109 14.81 10.91 2.28
CA THR A 109 15.86 11.44 3.14
C THR A 109 15.48 12.85 3.56
N PRO A 110 15.55 13.17 4.88
CA PRO A 110 15.30 14.53 5.36
C PRO A 110 16.19 15.53 4.64
N PRO A 111 15.67 16.72 4.26
CA PRO A 111 16.43 17.70 3.48
C PRO A 111 17.70 18.17 4.19
N GLU A 112 17.76 18.12 5.52
CA GLU A 112 18.95 18.45 6.32
C GLU A 112 20.11 17.47 6.09
N ARG A 113 19.82 16.27 5.59
CA ARG A 113 20.80 15.24 5.25
C ARG A 113 21.16 15.20 3.76
N LEU A 114 20.49 16.01 2.93
CA LEU A 114 20.71 16.07 1.47
C LEU A 114 21.80 17.10 1.09
N THR A 115 23.00 16.97 1.69
CA THR A 115 24.09 17.96 1.55
C THR A 115 24.58 18.14 0.12
N SER A 116 24.38 17.15 -0.75
CA SER A 116 24.79 17.19 -2.17
C SER A 116 23.75 17.84 -3.10
N LEU A 117 22.53 18.11 -2.64
CA LEU A 117 21.46 18.63 -3.49
C LEU A 117 21.26 20.14 -3.27
N PRO A 118 21.39 21.00 -4.30
CA PRO A 118 21.20 22.45 -4.16
C PRO A 118 19.84 22.85 -3.58
N ILE A 119 18.79 22.07 -3.89
CA ILE A 119 17.42 22.33 -3.44
C ILE A 119 17.18 21.98 -1.95
N ALA A 120 18.09 21.25 -1.31
CA ALA A 120 17.92 20.78 0.07
C ALA A 120 17.63 21.92 1.05
N ARG A 121 18.33 23.05 0.91
CA ARG A 121 18.13 24.24 1.76
C ARG A 121 16.75 24.88 1.58
N TYR A 122 16.16 24.76 0.40
CA TYR A 122 14.80 25.23 0.15
C TYR A 122 13.80 24.26 0.78
N LEU A 123 13.96 22.96 0.54
CA LEU A 123 13.09 21.92 1.08
C LEU A 123 13.07 21.90 2.61
N SER A 124 14.21 22.18 3.28
CA SER A 124 14.27 22.24 4.75
C SER A 124 13.54 23.43 5.37
N ARG A 125 13.12 24.41 4.57
CA ARG A 125 12.31 25.56 5.01
C ARG A 125 10.82 25.33 4.81
N LEU A 126 10.44 24.29 4.07
CA LEU A 126 9.05 23.94 3.87
C LEU A 126 8.52 23.20 5.09
N ASP A 127 7.22 23.37 5.36
CA ASP A 127 6.51 22.61 6.38
C ASP A 127 6.20 21.19 5.87
N TYR A 128 7.26 20.39 5.70
CA TYR A 128 7.16 19.02 5.23
C TYR A 128 6.75 18.09 6.37
N GLN A 129 6.05 17.01 6.04
CA GLN A 129 5.55 16.04 7.00
C GLN A 129 6.04 14.63 6.66
N PHE A 130 6.27 13.81 7.68
CA PHE A 130 6.46 12.37 7.48
C PHE A 130 5.10 11.69 7.40
N THR A 131 4.86 10.99 6.30
CA THR A 131 3.68 10.13 6.10
C THR A 131 4.12 8.68 5.98
N LEU A 132 3.21 7.74 6.22
CA LEU A 132 3.51 6.32 6.10
C LEU A 132 3.70 5.91 4.64
N ASP A 133 4.76 5.15 4.37
CA ASP A 133 4.93 4.49 3.08
C ASP A 133 4.02 3.26 2.99
N SER A 134 2.78 3.48 2.59
CA SER A 134 1.77 2.44 2.44
C SER A 134 1.73 1.89 1.01
N CYS A 135 2.88 1.55 0.42
CA CYS A 135 2.93 1.02 -0.95
C CYS A 135 3.95 -0.12 -1.06
N PHE A 136 3.50 -1.36 -0.85
CA PHE A 136 4.34 -2.55 -0.98
C PHE A 136 3.52 -3.78 -1.42
N CYS A 137 4.20 -4.81 -1.91
CA CYS A 137 3.59 -5.99 -2.54
C CYS A 137 3.96 -7.29 -1.81
N LYS A 138 3.68 -7.35 -0.50
CA LYS A 138 3.97 -8.52 0.33
C LYS A 138 2.89 -8.75 1.38
N GLN A 139 2.46 -9.99 1.52
CA GLN A 139 1.61 -10.40 2.64
C GLN A 139 2.48 -10.53 3.90
N LEU A 140 2.28 -9.63 4.87
CA LEU A 140 3.04 -9.57 6.13
C LEU A 140 2.22 -10.05 7.32
N VAL A 141 0.94 -10.37 7.12
CA VAL A 141 0.08 -11.06 8.07
C VAL A 141 -0.41 -12.33 7.35
N PRO A 142 0.40 -13.40 7.30
CA PRO A 142 0.10 -14.57 6.48
C PRO A 142 -1.03 -15.44 7.05
N GLU A 143 -1.28 -15.35 8.35
CA GLU A 143 -2.31 -16.10 9.05
C GLU A 143 -2.75 -15.34 10.31
N VAL A 144 -3.97 -15.62 10.77
CA VAL A 144 -4.49 -15.16 12.06
C VAL A 144 -5.07 -16.35 12.83
N ILE A 145 -5.03 -16.27 14.16
CA ILE A 145 -5.59 -17.29 15.03
C ILE A 145 -6.86 -16.72 15.66
N VAL A 146 -7.99 -17.37 15.39
CA VAL A 146 -9.31 -17.00 15.93
C VAL A 146 -9.91 -18.25 16.54
N ASN A 147 -10.27 -18.21 17.82
CA ASN A 147 -10.85 -19.36 18.54
C ASN A 147 -10.04 -20.66 18.38
N ASP A 148 -8.71 -20.59 18.52
CA ASP A 148 -7.75 -21.69 18.33
C ASP A 148 -7.70 -22.29 16.91
N GLU A 149 -8.38 -21.69 15.94
CA GLU A 149 -8.30 -22.05 14.52
C GLU A 149 -7.40 -21.09 13.75
N ILE A 150 -6.66 -21.64 12.78
CA ILE A 150 -5.75 -20.88 11.92
C ILE A 150 -6.48 -20.52 10.62
N TYR A 151 -6.60 -19.23 10.36
CA TYR A 151 -7.13 -18.70 9.12
C TYR A 151 -5.99 -18.16 8.27
N PRO A 152 -5.70 -18.77 7.10
CA PRO A 152 -4.68 -18.26 6.19
C PRO A 152 -5.17 -17.03 5.43
N ALA A 153 -4.26 -16.09 5.19
CA ALA A 153 -4.53 -14.91 4.36
C ALA A 153 -4.54 -15.27 2.86
N TYR A 154 -4.96 -14.30 2.04
CA TYR A 154 -4.68 -14.32 0.62
C TYR A 154 -3.18 -14.27 0.33
N SER A 155 -2.75 -14.95 -0.73
CA SER A 155 -1.37 -14.96 -1.19
C SER A 155 -1.09 -13.85 -2.20
N ILE A 156 0.13 -13.34 -2.17
CA ILE A 156 0.72 -12.46 -3.19
C ILE A 156 2.04 -13.12 -3.62
N ASP A 157 2.25 -13.27 -4.91
CA ASP A 157 3.51 -13.76 -5.47
C ASP A 157 3.94 -12.85 -6.62
N THR A 158 5.22 -12.46 -6.61
CA THR A 158 5.86 -11.63 -7.63
C THR A 158 7.06 -12.34 -8.28
N SER A 159 7.22 -13.63 -8.00
CA SER A 159 8.26 -14.48 -8.57
C SER A 159 8.25 -14.40 -10.10
N PHE A 160 9.44 -14.43 -10.69
CA PHE A 160 9.62 -14.29 -12.15
C PHE A 160 9.07 -12.96 -12.73
N ASN A 161 8.97 -11.91 -11.90
CA ASN A 161 8.42 -10.60 -12.27
C ASN A 161 6.95 -10.66 -12.73
N VAL A 162 6.19 -11.66 -12.29
CA VAL A 162 4.77 -11.81 -12.60
C VAL A 162 3.98 -11.69 -11.29
N LEU A 163 3.12 -10.69 -11.22
CA LEU A 163 2.21 -10.53 -10.10
C LEU A 163 1.05 -11.52 -10.18
N THR A 164 0.90 -12.34 -9.14
CA THR A 164 -0.28 -13.16 -8.90
C THR A 164 -0.82 -12.89 -7.49
N CYS A 165 -2.12 -13.10 -7.32
CA CYS A 165 -2.81 -12.91 -6.04
C CYS A 165 -3.96 -13.91 -5.96
N SER A 166 -4.25 -14.48 -4.79
CA SER A 166 -5.31 -15.49 -4.65
C SER A 166 -6.72 -14.91 -4.48
N LEU A 167 -6.86 -13.60 -4.25
CA LEU A 167 -8.17 -12.98 -4.04
C LEU A 167 -9.08 -13.16 -5.25
N THR A 168 -10.36 -13.40 -4.99
CA THR A 168 -11.41 -13.32 -6.01
C THR A 168 -11.82 -11.86 -6.25
N ALA A 169 -12.50 -11.61 -7.37
CA ALA A 169 -12.98 -10.28 -7.73
C ALA A 169 -13.96 -9.74 -6.68
N LEU A 170 -14.93 -10.56 -6.25
CA LEU A 170 -15.91 -10.16 -5.24
C LEU A 170 -15.24 -9.89 -3.88
N GLN A 171 -14.37 -10.80 -3.43
CA GLN A 171 -13.63 -10.66 -2.17
C GLN A 171 -12.80 -9.36 -2.15
N TYR A 172 -12.10 -9.07 -3.24
CA TYR A 172 -11.33 -7.84 -3.40
C TYR A 172 -12.22 -6.58 -3.41
N ILE A 173 -13.33 -6.60 -4.13
CA ILE A 173 -14.24 -5.44 -4.25
C ILE A 173 -14.84 -5.10 -2.89
N GLU A 174 -15.33 -6.10 -2.15
CA GLU A 174 -15.91 -5.90 -0.82
C GLU A 174 -14.85 -5.45 0.18
N ALA A 175 -13.66 -6.06 0.20
CA ALA A 175 -12.55 -5.60 1.04
C ALA A 175 -12.16 -4.14 0.73
N ARG A 176 -12.07 -3.78 -0.55
CA ARG A 176 -11.76 -2.41 -0.99
C ARG A 176 -12.84 -1.41 -0.55
N ALA A 177 -14.12 -1.80 -0.58
CA ALA A 177 -15.22 -0.94 -0.16
C ALA A 177 -15.19 -0.60 1.35
N LEU A 178 -14.55 -1.45 2.15
CA LEU A 178 -14.36 -1.24 3.59
C LEU A 178 -13.10 -0.42 3.94
N MET A 179 -12.22 -0.16 2.97
CA MET A 179 -11.03 0.67 3.22
C MET A 179 -11.42 2.09 3.63
N GLY A 180 -10.79 2.60 4.70
CA GLY A 180 -11.04 3.95 5.22
C GLY A 180 -12.42 4.14 5.86
N LYS A 181 -13.18 3.05 6.04
CA LYS A 181 -14.39 3.06 6.88
C LYS A 181 -14.01 3.07 8.37
N SER A 182 -15.03 3.13 9.21
CA SER A 182 -14.89 3.16 10.66
C SER A 182 -14.27 1.87 11.21
N VAL A 183 -13.62 1.97 12.37
CA VAL A 183 -12.82 0.90 12.99
C VAL A 183 -13.66 -0.35 13.34
N ASP A 184 -14.96 -0.17 13.58
CA ASP A 184 -15.94 -1.24 13.80
C ASP A 184 -16.16 -2.15 12.58
N MET A 185 -15.75 -1.72 11.39
CA MET A 185 -15.82 -2.53 10.16
C MET A 185 -14.59 -3.42 9.96
N LEU A 186 -13.53 -3.26 10.75
CA LEU A 186 -12.30 -4.04 10.59
C LEU A 186 -12.49 -5.56 10.75
N PRO A 187 -13.32 -6.07 11.68
CA PRO A 187 -13.59 -7.51 11.77
C PRO A 187 -14.18 -8.07 10.47
N LEU A 188 -15.07 -7.33 9.80
CA LEU A 188 -15.62 -7.73 8.52
C LEU A 188 -14.55 -7.72 7.43
N LEU A 189 -13.73 -6.66 7.36
CA LEU A 189 -12.60 -6.62 6.42
C LEU A 189 -11.67 -7.83 6.61
N ALA A 190 -11.32 -8.16 7.85
CA ALA A 190 -10.48 -9.30 8.16
C ALA A 190 -11.17 -10.62 7.77
N ALA A 191 -12.44 -10.83 8.12
CA ALA A 191 -13.20 -12.02 7.72
C ALA A 191 -13.31 -12.18 6.19
N ILE A 192 -13.37 -11.07 5.44
CA ILE A 192 -13.34 -11.10 3.98
C ILE A 192 -11.97 -11.60 3.49
N LEU A 193 -10.88 -11.00 3.98
CA LEU A 193 -9.52 -11.27 3.49
C LEU A 193 -8.97 -12.65 3.88
N TYR A 194 -9.50 -13.23 4.96
CA TYR A 194 -9.08 -14.52 5.54
C TYR A 194 -10.16 -15.60 5.39
N TYR A 195 -11.15 -15.36 4.52
CA TYR A 195 -12.25 -16.29 4.33
C TYR A 195 -11.75 -17.66 3.85
N PRO A 196 -12.13 -18.77 4.52
CA PRO A 196 -11.68 -20.10 4.13
C PRO A 196 -12.45 -20.63 2.92
N GLY A 197 -11.74 -21.26 1.98
CA GLY A 197 -12.35 -21.92 0.82
C GLY A 197 -12.95 -20.95 -0.20
N THR A 198 -14.11 -21.30 -0.76
CA THR A 198 -14.79 -20.48 -1.79
C THR A 198 -15.51 -19.30 -1.16
N TYR A 199 -15.11 -18.10 -1.54
CA TYR A 199 -15.62 -16.86 -0.97
C TYR A 199 -17.13 -16.71 -1.08
N SER A 200 -17.78 -16.28 0.01
CA SER A 200 -19.17 -15.80 0.00
C SER A 200 -19.38 -14.63 0.96
N SER A 201 -20.06 -13.58 0.53
CA SER A 201 -20.30 -12.38 1.35
C SER A 201 -21.09 -12.72 2.62
N ALA A 202 -22.12 -13.56 2.49
CA ALA A 202 -22.92 -14.02 3.63
C ALA A 202 -22.10 -14.84 4.64
N GLY A 203 -21.14 -15.64 4.15
CA GLY A 203 -20.21 -16.36 5.01
C GLY A 203 -19.27 -15.41 5.74
N ALA A 204 -18.67 -14.45 5.02
CA ALA A 204 -17.75 -13.47 5.61
C ALA A 204 -18.44 -12.64 6.70
N HIS A 205 -19.70 -12.26 6.51
CA HIS A 205 -20.49 -11.58 7.54
C HIS A 205 -20.72 -12.43 8.80
N ARG A 206 -20.94 -13.74 8.67
CA ARG A 206 -21.06 -14.63 9.84
C ARG A 206 -19.71 -14.73 10.56
N LEU A 207 -18.64 -14.95 9.79
CA LEU A 207 -17.28 -15.08 10.30
C LEU A 207 -16.76 -13.79 10.96
N ALA A 208 -17.23 -12.62 10.54
CA ALA A 208 -16.87 -11.33 11.12
C ALA A 208 -17.14 -11.24 12.63
N SER A 209 -18.16 -11.96 13.12
CA SER A 209 -18.48 -12.01 14.56
C SER A 209 -17.38 -12.72 15.35
N GLU A 210 -16.73 -13.71 14.75
CA GLU A 210 -15.61 -14.44 15.36
C GLU A 210 -14.34 -13.59 15.30
N PHE A 211 -14.08 -12.97 14.14
CA PHE A 211 -12.92 -12.10 13.95
C PHE A 211 -12.96 -10.83 14.82
N ALA A 212 -14.11 -10.49 15.40
CA ALA A 212 -14.21 -9.42 16.39
C ALA A 212 -13.46 -9.73 17.70
N SER A 213 -13.04 -10.98 17.93
CA SER A 213 -12.17 -11.35 19.05
C SER A 213 -10.71 -10.94 18.86
N LEU A 214 -10.29 -10.63 17.63
CA LEU A 214 -8.93 -10.16 17.34
C LEU A 214 -8.70 -8.79 18.01
N THR A 215 -7.46 -8.54 18.37
CA THR A 215 -7.08 -7.24 18.93
C THR A 215 -7.19 -6.13 17.89
N GLU A 216 -7.42 -4.90 18.35
CA GLU A 216 -7.44 -3.71 17.47
C GLU A 216 -6.16 -3.62 16.61
N TYR A 217 -5.00 -3.99 17.19
CA TYR A 217 -3.71 -3.95 16.51
C TYR A 217 -3.60 -4.99 15.38
N GLU A 218 -4.12 -6.20 15.58
CA GLU A 218 -4.15 -7.23 14.53
C GLU A 218 -5.05 -6.79 13.37
N LEU A 219 -6.25 -6.30 13.70
CA LEU A 219 -7.20 -5.78 12.72
C LEU A 219 -6.63 -4.60 11.92
N GLN A 220 -5.92 -3.68 12.58
CA GLN A 220 -5.23 -2.57 11.92
C GLN A 220 -4.05 -3.04 11.06
N ALA A 221 -3.30 -4.06 11.48
CA ALA A 221 -2.21 -4.62 10.69
C ALA A 221 -2.72 -5.28 9.40
N ILE A 222 -3.85 -6.01 9.49
CA ILE A 222 -4.55 -6.58 8.33
C ILE A 222 -4.98 -5.48 7.36
N ALA A 223 -5.65 -4.44 7.88
CA ALA A 223 -6.13 -3.33 7.06
C ALA A 223 -4.98 -2.57 6.39
N PHE A 224 -3.89 -2.30 7.13
CA PHE A 224 -2.72 -1.62 6.60
C PHE A 224 -2.01 -2.44 5.51
N ASN A 225 -1.87 -3.77 5.70
CA ASN A 225 -1.29 -4.64 4.68
C ASN A 225 -2.12 -4.62 3.39
N PHE A 226 -3.44 -4.80 3.50
CA PHE A 226 -4.34 -4.77 2.35
C PHE A 226 -4.36 -3.40 1.65
N GLN A 227 -4.37 -2.31 2.42
CA GLN A 227 -4.26 -0.96 1.88
C GLN A 227 -2.95 -0.77 1.11
N ALA A 228 -1.84 -1.28 1.64
CA ALA A 228 -0.55 -1.16 0.97
C ALA A 228 -0.49 -1.95 -0.33
N PHE A 229 -1.04 -3.16 -0.35
CA PHE A 229 -1.17 -3.95 -1.57
C PHE A 229 -2.09 -3.27 -2.60
N ASN A 230 -3.23 -2.72 -2.16
CA ASN A 230 -4.11 -1.95 -3.04
C ASN A 230 -3.40 -0.74 -3.63
N ASN A 231 -2.66 0.03 -2.83
CA ASN A 231 -1.87 1.17 -3.32
C ASN A 231 -0.81 0.72 -4.33
N TYR A 232 -0.13 -0.40 -4.08
CA TYR A 232 0.83 -0.97 -5.02
C TYR A 232 0.20 -1.29 -6.37
N LEU A 233 -0.97 -1.97 -6.37
CA LEU A 233 -1.71 -2.30 -7.60
C LEU A 233 -1.93 -1.06 -8.47
N PHE A 234 -2.33 0.07 -7.89
CA PHE A 234 -2.68 1.28 -8.66
C PHE A 234 -1.58 2.32 -8.81
N SER A 235 -0.39 2.08 -8.25
CA SER A 235 0.74 3.01 -8.39
C SER A 235 1.93 2.41 -9.12
N GLN A 236 2.20 1.12 -8.93
CA GLN A 236 3.39 0.43 -9.43
C GLN A 236 3.11 -0.57 -10.56
N THR A 237 1.84 -0.82 -10.90
CA THR A 237 1.47 -1.76 -11.97
C THR A 237 0.74 -1.08 -13.12
N GLU A 238 0.51 -1.84 -14.19
CA GLU A 238 -0.28 -1.38 -15.34
C GLU A 238 -1.73 -1.01 -15.00
N PHE A 239 -2.24 -1.43 -13.84
CA PHE A 239 -3.59 -1.10 -13.36
C PHE A 239 -3.73 0.35 -12.90
N ARG A 240 -2.64 1.12 -12.78
CA ARG A 240 -2.70 2.58 -12.51
C ARG A 240 -3.64 3.33 -13.45
N LEU A 241 -3.81 2.84 -14.68
CA LEU A 241 -4.77 3.38 -15.65
C LEU A 241 -6.20 3.46 -15.09
N LEU A 242 -6.60 2.48 -14.27
CA LEU A 242 -7.95 2.33 -13.74
C LEU A 242 -8.30 3.38 -12.67
N THR A 243 -7.31 4.07 -12.13
CA THR A 243 -7.46 5.13 -11.12
C THR A 243 -6.93 6.48 -11.60
N ALA A 244 -6.55 6.59 -12.87
CA ALA A 244 -5.91 7.79 -13.40
C ALA A 244 -6.88 8.94 -13.73
N SER A 245 -8.18 8.77 -13.49
CA SER A 245 -9.19 9.79 -13.74
C SER A 245 -8.91 11.08 -12.97
N LYS A 246 -9.13 12.24 -13.60
CA LYS A 246 -8.93 13.55 -12.95
C LYS A 246 -9.79 13.69 -11.68
N GLU A 247 -9.24 14.37 -10.67
CA GLU A 247 -9.96 14.81 -9.46
C GLU A 247 -11.30 15.45 -9.84
N GLY A 248 -12.39 14.98 -9.21
CA GLY A 248 -13.76 15.44 -9.47
C GLY A 248 -14.60 14.55 -10.41
N LYS A 249 -14.01 13.57 -11.10
CA LYS A 249 -14.76 12.50 -11.78
C LYS A 249 -14.42 11.15 -11.16
N ASN A 250 -15.46 10.41 -10.80
CA ASN A 250 -15.36 9.05 -10.25
C ASN A 250 -14.53 8.16 -11.18
N SER A 251 -13.42 7.62 -10.68
CA SER A 251 -12.66 6.61 -11.43
C SER A 251 -13.49 5.33 -11.58
N THR A 252 -13.27 4.57 -12.66
CA THR A 252 -14.07 3.38 -13.00
C THR A 252 -14.15 2.37 -11.83
N ILE A 253 -13.12 2.31 -10.99
CA ILE A 253 -13.12 1.45 -9.78
C ILE A 253 -13.76 2.13 -8.56
N SER A 254 -13.75 3.47 -8.46
CA SER A 254 -14.19 4.19 -7.26
C SER A 254 -15.70 4.24 -7.06
N THR A 255 -16.53 4.00 -8.08
CA THR A 255 -17.99 4.15 -7.94
C THR A 255 -18.81 3.07 -8.64
N GLY A 256 -18.19 2.18 -9.42
CA GLY A 256 -18.92 1.17 -10.21
C GLY A 256 -18.28 -0.21 -10.23
N ALA A 257 -17.43 -0.58 -9.26
CA ALA A 257 -16.75 -1.89 -9.28
C ALA A 257 -17.73 -3.08 -9.21
N LEU A 258 -18.80 -2.99 -8.41
CA LEU A 258 -19.86 -4.00 -8.40
C LEU A 258 -20.66 -3.99 -9.71
N GLU A 259 -21.04 -2.82 -10.21
CA GLU A 259 -21.70 -2.67 -11.52
C GLU A 259 -20.85 -3.25 -12.66
N SER A 260 -19.52 -3.15 -12.55
CA SER A 260 -18.57 -3.72 -13.50
C SER A 260 -18.62 -5.24 -13.53
N LEU A 261 -18.87 -5.93 -12.41
CA LEU A 261 -19.10 -7.38 -12.41
C LEU A 261 -20.35 -7.73 -13.22
N TYR A 262 -21.45 -7.02 -13.00
CA TYR A 262 -22.70 -7.22 -13.73
C TYR A 262 -22.54 -6.95 -15.24
N ASN A 263 -21.85 -5.86 -15.59
CA ASN A 263 -21.57 -5.53 -16.99
C ASN A 263 -20.71 -6.61 -17.67
N LEU A 264 -19.71 -7.17 -16.96
CA LEU A 264 -18.92 -8.29 -17.49
C LEU A 264 -19.77 -9.54 -17.71
N SER A 265 -20.79 -9.78 -16.88
CA SER A 265 -21.71 -10.90 -17.05
C SER A 265 -22.61 -10.69 -18.27
N ASN A 266 -23.15 -9.49 -18.40
CA ASN A 266 -23.96 -9.09 -19.56
C ASN A 266 -23.18 -9.15 -20.87
N ASP A 267 -21.87 -8.89 -20.84
CA ASP A 267 -20.97 -9.00 -22.00
C ASP A 267 -20.62 -10.46 -22.37
N GLY A 268 -21.19 -11.45 -21.67
CA GLY A 268 -21.07 -12.87 -22.00
C GLY A 268 -19.77 -13.53 -21.53
N LEU A 269 -19.03 -12.92 -20.59
CA LEU A 269 -17.79 -13.50 -20.04
C LEU A 269 -18.05 -14.61 -19.01
N GLY A 270 -19.30 -14.83 -18.63
CA GLY A 270 -19.76 -15.83 -17.67
C GLY A 270 -21.04 -15.38 -16.98
N ASP A 271 -21.67 -16.28 -16.23
CA ASP A 271 -22.68 -15.86 -15.27
C ASP A 271 -22.04 -15.02 -14.14
N ILE A 272 -22.88 -14.39 -13.33
CA ILE A 272 -22.42 -13.51 -12.26
C ILE A 272 -21.52 -14.25 -11.26
N THR A 273 -21.82 -15.51 -10.96
CA THR A 273 -21.07 -16.33 -10.00
C THR A 273 -19.67 -16.63 -10.51
N VAL A 274 -19.52 -16.95 -11.79
CA VAL A 274 -18.20 -17.17 -12.42
C VAL A 274 -17.34 -15.90 -12.37
N ILE A 275 -17.96 -14.73 -12.54
CA ILE A 275 -17.26 -13.44 -12.53
C ILE A 275 -16.89 -13.02 -11.11
N GLU A 276 -17.79 -13.20 -10.14
CA GLU A 276 -17.53 -12.94 -8.72
C GLU A 276 -16.35 -13.77 -8.20
N GLN A 277 -16.26 -15.03 -8.62
CA GLN A 277 -15.18 -15.96 -8.25
C GLN A 277 -13.93 -15.83 -9.14
N MET A 278 -13.95 -14.96 -10.15
CA MET A 278 -12.78 -14.73 -11.01
C MET A 278 -11.62 -14.19 -10.20
N ASN A 279 -10.39 -14.61 -10.55
CA ASN A 279 -9.19 -14.04 -9.95
C ASN A 279 -9.11 -12.51 -10.11
N VAL A 280 -8.72 -11.80 -9.05
CA VAL A 280 -8.65 -10.33 -9.03
C VAL A 280 -7.72 -9.75 -10.10
N ILE A 281 -6.56 -10.36 -10.36
CA ILE A 281 -5.62 -9.86 -11.37
C ILE A 281 -6.25 -9.97 -12.75
N LYS A 282 -6.88 -11.12 -13.06
CA LYS A 282 -7.62 -11.31 -14.31
C LYS A 282 -8.77 -10.31 -14.46
N TYR A 283 -9.54 -10.08 -13.40
CA TYR A 283 -10.61 -9.09 -13.38
C TYR A 283 -10.09 -7.68 -13.72
N LEU A 284 -9.02 -7.23 -13.04
CA LEU A 284 -8.40 -5.92 -13.28
C LEU A 284 -7.81 -5.82 -14.70
N THR A 285 -7.21 -6.87 -15.24
CA THR A 285 -6.72 -6.91 -16.62
C THR A 285 -7.85 -6.72 -17.63
N ILE A 286 -9.02 -7.35 -17.42
CA ILE A 286 -10.18 -7.17 -18.29
C ILE A 286 -10.70 -5.73 -18.23
N LEU A 287 -10.84 -5.16 -17.02
CA LEU A 287 -11.25 -3.76 -16.88
C LEU A 287 -10.29 -2.81 -17.60
N ARG A 288 -8.99 -3.04 -17.45
CA ARG A 288 -7.96 -2.23 -18.10
C ARG A 288 -8.07 -2.31 -19.62
N LYS A 289 -8.25 -3.52 -20.15
CA LYS A 289 -8.42 -3.76 -21.59
C LYS A 289 -9.66 -3.03 -22.13
N LYS A 290 -10.79 -3.08 -21.42
CA LYS A 290 -12.00 -2.36 -21.80
C LYS A 290 -11.78 -0.85 -21.92
N ILE A 291 -11.13 -0.23 -20.93
CA ILE A 291 -10.81 1.21 -20.98
C ILE A 291 -9.96 1.56 -22.21
N ILE A 292 -8.95 0.75 -22.51
CA ILE A 292 -8.09 0.91 -23.69
C ILE A 292 -8.90 0.81 -24.99
N GLU A 293 -9.79 -0.18 -25.09
CA GLU A 293 -10.66 -0.39 -26.25
C GLU A 293 -11.65 0.75 -26.43
N THR A 294 -12.24 1.27 -25.35
CA THR A 294 -13.12 2.45 -25.38
C THR A 294 -12.38 3.66 -25.96
N VAL A 295 -11.17 3.96 -25.50
CA VAL A 295 -10.35 5.07 -26.01
C VAL A 295 -10.04 4.89 -27.49
N ARG A 296 -9.62 3.69 -27.91
CA ARG A 296 -9.32 3.38 -29.32
C ARG A 296 -10.56 3.47 -30.21
N SER A 297 -11.71 3.01 -29.72
CA SER A 297 -12.99 3.10 -30.43
C SER A 297 -13.39 4.57 -30.66
N MET A 298 -13.34 5.41 -29.62
CA MET A 298 -13.63 6.84 -29.75
C MET A 298 -12.67 7.54 -30.71
N SER A 299 -11.38 7.20 -30.67
CA SER A 299 -10.41 7.72 -31.64
C SER A 299 -10.71 7.25 -33.07
N SER A 300 -11.14 6.01 -33.27
CA SER A 300 -11.52 5.49 -34.60
C SER A 300 -12.75 6.19 -35.18
N MET A 301 -13.63 6.69 -34.31
CA MET A 301 -14.77 7.55 -34.65
C MET A 301 -14.36 9.00 -34.93
N LYS A 302 -13.06 9.30 -34.97
CA LYS A 302 -12.48 10.64 -35.18
C LYS A 302 -12.88 11.67 -34.11
N MET A 303 -13.17 11.20 -32.90
CA MET A 303 -13.45 12.07 -31.77
C MET A 303 -12.16 12.80 -31.34
N GLU A 304 -12.25 14.09 -31.05
CA GLU A 304 -11.09 14.87 -30.62
C GLU A 304 -10.60 14.42 -29.24
N LYS A 305 -9.29 14.54 -28.97
CA LYS A 305 -8.70 14.04 -27.72
C LYS A 305 -9.29 14.69 -26.47
N VAL A 306 -9.74 15.94 -26.57
CA VAL A 306 -10.41 16.68 -25.50
C VAL A 306 -11.79 16.08 -25.21
N ASP A 307 -12.50 15.64 -26.24
CA ASP A 307 -13.79 14.96 -26.07
C ASP A 307 -13.58 13.56 -25.48
N ILE A 308 -12.54 12.83 -25.91
CA ILE A 308 -12.19 11.53 -25.31
C ILE A 308 -11.87 11.70 -23.81
N GLU A 309 -11.11 12.73 -23.43
CA GLU A 309 -10.86 13.06 -22.03
C GLU A 309 -12.15 13.37 -21.27
N LYS A 310 -13.10 14.08 -21.91
CA LYS A 310 -14.37 14.41 -21.29
C LYS A 310 -15.24 13.17 -21.06
N GLU A 311 -15.30 12.25 -22.01
CA GLU A 311 -16.10 11.02 -21.92
C GLU A 311 -15.46 9.99 -20.97
N THR A 312 -14.15 9.79 -21.07
CA THR A 312 -13.45 8.73 -20.29
C THR A 312 -12.95 9.21 -18.93
N GLY A 313 -12.81 10.53 -18.73
CA GLY A 313 -12.17 11.12 -17.57
C GLY A 313 -10.64 10.95 -17.50
N LEU A 314 -10.02 10.30 -18.50
CA LEU A 314 -8.59 10.06 -18.55
C LEU A 314 -7.82 11.32 -18.99
N PRO A 315 -6.71 11.66 -18.33
CA PRO A 315 -5.83 12.75 -18.77
C PRO A 315 -5.34 12.59 -20.20
N ILE A 316 -5.24 13.70 -20.95
CA ILE A 316 -4.74 13.72 -22.34
C ILE A 316 -3.39 13.00 -22.51
N HIS A 317 -2.47 13.16 -21.55
CA HIS A 317 -1.16 12.50 -21.64
C HIS A 317 -1.26 10.96 -21.60
N ILE A 318 -2.27 10.41 -20.91
CA ILE A 318 -2.55 8.96 -20.89
C ILE A 318 -3.25 8.52 -22.16
N ILE A 319 -4.21 9.31 -22.66
CA ILE A 319 -4.86 9.05 -23.96
C ILE A 319 -3.80 8.96 -25.07
N ASN A 320 -2.82 9.85 -25.07
CA ASN A 320 -1.69 9.83 -26.01
C ASN A 320 -0.78 8.60 -25.86
N GLN A 321 -0.74 7.94 -24.70
CA GLN A 321 0.02 6.70 -24.52
C GLN A 321 -0.77 5.47 -25.00
N ILE A 322 -2.09 5.56 -25.08
CA ILE A 322 -2.98 4.47 -25.51
C ILE A 322 -3.08 4.39 -27.05
N LEU A 323 -3.12 5.56 -27.71
CA LEU A 323 -3.23 5.74 -29.16
C LEU A 323 -1.86 5.69 -29.83
#